data_AF-A0A438DMT5-F1
#
_entry.id   AF-A0A438DMT5-F1
#
_cell.length_a   1.000
_cell.length_b   1.000
_cell.length_c   1.000
_cell.angle_alpha   90.00
_cell.angle_beta   90.00
_cell.angle_gamma   90.00
#
_symmetry.space_group_name_H-M   'P 1'
#
loop_
_entity.id
_entity.type
_entity.pdbx_description
1 polymer ?
#
loop_
_entity_poly.entity_id
_entity_poly.type
_entity_poly.pdbx_seq_one_letter_code
_entity_poly.pdbx_strand_id
1 'polypeptide(L)'
;MVESSLISYTRADIAYAASVNNGNLQLEAYTNADWAGSLTDRISTVEYCTLLEGNLVMWRSKKQSMVARSRAEVEVRAITHGICELLGIKIVLIDLKVKT
;
A
#
# COMPACT_ATOMS: atom_id res chain seq x y z
N MET A 1 13.69 -16.77 -6.27
CA MET A 1 14.48 -16.98 -5.04
C MET A 1 14.39 -15.70 -4.25
N VAL A 2 13.86 -15.82 -3.04
CA VAL A 2 13.45 -14.74 -2.15
C VAL A 2 14.70 -14.08 -1.58
N GLU A 3 14.92 -12.80 -1.87
CA GLU A 3 15.82 -11.96 -1.08
C GLU A 3 15.05 -10.71 -0.61
N SER A 4 14.59 -10.79 0.63
CA SER A 4 15.13 -9.95 1.70
C SER A 4 15.49 -8.51 1.35
N SER A 5 14.58 -7.74 0.73
CA SER A 5 14.66 -6.28 0.83
C SER A 5 13.97 -5.86 2.12
N LEU A 6 14.67 -6.17 3.21
CA LEU A 6 14.61 -5.45 4.47
C LEU A 6 14.43 -3.97 4.14
N ILE A 7 13.37 -3.37 4.69
CA ILE A 7 13.08 -1.93 4.77
C ILE A 7 14.35 -1.12 4.50
N SER A 8 14.59 -0.77 3.23
CA SER A 8 15.82 -0.10 2.84
C SER A 8 15.67 1.36 3.25
N TYR A 9 16.34 1.70 4.34
CA TYR A 9 16.59 3.07 4.79
C TYR A 9 17.44 3.84 3.76
N THR A 10 16.91 4.09 2.57
CA THR A 10 17.48 5.04 1.59
C THR A 10 16.38 5.50 0.64
N ARG A 11 15.92 6.74 0.88
CA ARG A 11 14.89 7.54 0.16
C ARG A 11 13.44 7.33 0.60
N ALA A 12 12.92 8.35 1.28
CA ALA A 12 11.53 8.48 1.69
C ALA A 12 10.63 8.76 0.48
N ASP A 13 10.27 7.72 -0.26
CA ASP A 13 9.19 7.77 -1.25
C ASP A 13 7.97 7.02 -0.67
N ILE A 14 7.60 7.27 0.61
CA ILE A 14 6.27 6.90 1.11
C ILE A 14 5.28 7.65 0.21
N ALA A 15 4.62 6.93 -0.68
CA ALA A 15 3.69 7.53 -1.62
C ALA A 15 2.53 8.18 -0.85
N TYR A 16 2.07 7.54 0.23
CA TYR A 16 1.00 8.03 1.09
C TYR A 16 0.81 7.15 2.33
N ALA A 17 0.48 7.75 3.47
CA ALA A 17 -0.02 7.07 4.67
C ALA A 17 -1.43 7.58 5.00
N ALA A 18 -2.36 6.67 5.25
CA ALA A 18 -3.75 6.97 5.57
C ALA A 18 -4.14 6.32 6.89
N SER A 19 -4.74 7.08 7.82
CA SER A 19 -5.30 6.52 9.05
C SER A 19 -6.81 6.69 9.06
N VAL A 20 -7.54 5.61 9.30
CA VAL A 20 -8.99 5.62 9.44
C VAL A 20 -9.35 4.98 10.77
N ASN A 21 -10.11 5.73 11.58
CA ASN A 21 -10.63 5.24 12.84
C ASN A 21 -11.99 4.58 12.61
N ASN A 22 -12.21 3.45 13.25
CA ASN A 22 -13.50 2.77 13.29
C ASN A 22 -13.86 2.47 14.74
N GLY A 23 -14.21 3.50 15.52
CA GLY A 23 -14.37 3.43 16.98
C GLY A 23 -13.02 3.55 17.69
N ASN A 24 -12.71 2.61 18.61
CA ASN A 24 -11.42 2.43 19.26
C ASN A 24 -10.32 1.84 18.34
N LEU A 25 -10.71 1.19 17.24
CA LEU A 25 -9.75 0.58 16.30
C LEU A 25 -9.14 1.64 15.37
N GLN A 26 -7.81 1.73 15.38
CA GLN A 26 -7.05 2.55 14.44
C GLN A 26 -6.56 1.69 13.27
N LEU A 27 -6.93 2.04 12.05
CA LEU A 27 -6.49 1.37 10.83
C LEU A 27 -5.54 2.29 10.06
N GLU A 28 -4.29 1.87 9.89
CA GLU A 28 -3.26 2.63 9.19
C GLU A 28 -2.89 1.90 7.90
N ALA A 29 -2.89 2.58 6.75
CA ALA A 29 -2.38 2.06 5.50
C ALA A 29 -1.16 2.86 5.06
N TYR A 30 -0.13 2.14 4.62
CA TYR A 30 1.05 2.72 3.99
C TYR A 30 1.12 2.22 2.55
N THR A 31 1.53 3.12 1.66
CA THR A 31 1.77 2.80 0.25
C THR A 31 3.17 3.23 -0.14
N ASN A 32 3.83 2.38 -0.90
CA ASN A 32 5.13 2.61 -1.49
C ASN A 32 5.01 2.34 -3.00
N ALA A 33 5.63 3.18 -3.81
CA ALA A 33 5.54 3.10 -5.25
C ALA A 33 6.94 3.29 -5.84
N ASP A 34 7.47 2.23 -6.44
CA ASP A 34 8.73 2.29 -7.16
C ASP A 34 8.44 2.51 -8.65
N TRP A 35 8.92 3.64 -9.16
CA TRP A 35 8.90 3.91 -10.60
C TRP A 35 10.08 3.21 -11.25
N ALA A 36 9.81 2.06 -11.88
CA ALA A 36 10.84 1.30 -12.55
C ALA A 36 11.38 2.04 -13.79
N GLY A 37 12.59 2.58 -13.68
CA GLY A 37 13.38 3.14 -14.78
C GLY A 37 14.05 2.09 -15.67
N SER A 38 13.65 0.81 -15.59
CA SER A 38 14.26 -0.27 -16.37
C SER A 38 13.96 -0.13 -17.86
N LEU A 39 15.01 -0.14 -18.70
CA LEU A 39 14.91 -0.06 -20.17
C LEU A 39 14.16 -1.23 -20.80
N THR A 40 14.10 -2.39 -20.12
CA THR A 40 13.53 -3.62 -20.66
C THR A 40 12.03 -3.74 -20.41
N ASP A 41 11.57 -3.34 -19.22
CA ASP A 41 10.17 -3.54 -18.82
C ASP A 41 9.43 -2.23 -18.50
N ARG A 42 10.10 -1.19 -17.96
CA ARG A 42 9.44 0.03 -17.39
C ARG A 42 8.22 -0.27 -16.49
N ILE A 43 8.16 -1.47 -15.91
CA ILE A 43 7.03 -1.92 -15.12
C ILE A 43 7.27 -1.53 -13.66
N SER A 44 6.46 -0.59 -13.17
CA SER A 44 6.55 -0.10 -11.79
C SER A 44 6.02 -1.12 -10.78
N THR A 45 6.55 -1.11 -9.56
CA THR A 45 6.09 -1.97 -8.47
C THR A 45 5.39 -1.11 -7.43
N VAL A 46 4.21 -1.56 -7.00
CA VAL A 46 3.45 -0.92 -5.93
C VAL A 46 3.40 -1.87 -4.76
N GLU A 47 3.63 -1.33 -3.58
CA GLU A 47 3.54 -2.03 -2.32
C GLU A 47 2.58 -1.28 -1.41
N TYR A 48 1.78 -2.04 -0.68
CA TYR A 48 0.91 -1.49 0.33
C TYR A 48 0.80 -2.42 1.52
N CYS A 49 0.74 -1.84 2.70
CA CYS A 49 0.48 -2.56 3.94
C CYS A 49 -0.60 -1.85 4.75
N THR A 50 -1.31 -2.63 5.56
CA THR A 50 -2.36 -2.15 6.45
C THR A 50 -2.12 -2.71 7.85
N LEU A 51 -2.08 -1.81 8.82
CA LEU A 51 -1.94 -2.09 10.23
C LEU A 51 -3.27 -1.82 10.93
N LEU A 52 -3.64 -2.69 11.86
CA LEU A 52 -4.76 -2.52 12.78
C LEU A 52 -4.19 -2.40 14.19
N GLU A 53 -4.38 -1.24 14.82
CA GLU A 53 -3.84 -0.90 16.14
C GLU A 53 -2.31 -1.16 16.24
N GLY A 54 -1.57 -0.83 15.17
CA GLY A 54 -0.14 -1.06 15.08
C GLY A 54 0.27 -2.50 14.72
N ASN A 55 -0.66 -3.43 14.54
CA ASN A 55 -0.38 -4.80 14.10
C ASN A 55 -0.55 -4.94 12.59
N LEU A 56 0.44 -5.51 11.89
CA LEU A 56 0.35 -5.77 10.45
C LEU A 56 -0.71 -6.84 10.15
N VAL A 57 -1.83 -6.43 9.55
CA VAL A 57 -2.93 -7.34 9.16
C VAL A 57 -2.80 -7.75 7.70
N MET A 58 -2.30 -6.85 6.85
CA MET A 58 -2.18 -7.10 5.43
C MET A 58 -0.92 -6.47 4.86
N TRP A 59 -0.25 -7.21 3.98
CA TRP A 59 0.80 -6.69 3.12
C TRP A 59 0.64 -7.32 1.75
N ARG A 60 0.69 -6.49 0.71
CA ARG A 60 0.79 -6.94 -0.67
C ARG A 60 1.82 -6.11 -1.44
N SER A 61 2.58 -6.80 -2.27
CA SER A 61 3.41 -6.20 -3.32
C SER A 61 2.89 -6.65 -4.67
N LYS A 62 2.72 -5.72 -5.60
CA LYS A 62 2.16 -5.95 -6.92
C LYS A 62 2.98 -5.21 -7.97
N LYS A 63 3.52 -5.98 -8.91
CA LYS A 63 4.07 -5.46 -10.16
C LYS A 63 2.90 -4.94 -11.00
N GLN A 64 2.92 -3.66 -11.40
CA GLN A 64 1.83 -3.09 -12.20
C GLN A 64 1.75 -3.79 -13.56
N SER A 65 0.55 -4.06 -14.07
CA SER A 65 0.42 -4.69 -15.40
C SER A 65 0.69 -3.74 -16.56
N MET A 66 0.85 -2.44 -16.28
CA MET A 66 1.00 -1.38 -17.27
C MET A 66 2.30 -0.61 -17.04
N VAL A 67 2.95 -0.24 -18.13
CA VAL A 67 4.08 0.67 -18.13
C VAL A 67 3.62 2.04 -17.66
N ALA A 68 4.18 2.52 -16.55
CA ALA A 68 3.89 3.85 -16.06
C ALA A 68 4.62 4.90 -16.90
N ARG A 69 3.91 5.95 -17.30
CA ARG A 69 4.46 7.02 -18.15
C ARG A 69 5.15 8.11 -17.33
N SER A 70 4.93 8.14 -16.02
CA SER A 70 5.57 9.06 -15.08
C SER A 70 5.55 8.49 -13.65
N ARG A 71 6.41 9.00 -12.77
CA ARG A 71 6.39 8.65 -11.33
C ARG A 71 5.06 9.02 -10.67
N ALA A 72 4.52 10.20 -10.97
CA ALA A 72 3.25 10.67 -10.43
C ALA A 72 2.08 9.71 -10.76
N GLU A 73 2.08 9.12 -11.95
CA GLU A 73 1.09 8.11 -12.31
C GLU A 73 1.21 6.83 -11.45
N VAL A 74 2.44 6.38 -11.16
CA VAL A 74 2.69 5.23 -10.27
C VAL A 74 2.17 5.52 -8.87
N GLU A 75 2.52 6.70 -8.33
CA GLU A 75 2.13 7.16 -7.00
C GLU A 75 0.59 7.21 -6.88
N VAL A 76 -0.10 7.86 -7.83
CA VAL A 76 -1.57 7.96 -7.81
C VAL A 76 -2.23 6.58 -7.91
N ARG A 77 -1.71 5.68 -8.75
CA ARG A 77 -2.22 4.31 -8.85
C ARG A 77 -2.01 3.52 -7.56
N ALA A 78 -0.86 3.71 -6.90
CA ALA A 78 -0.55 3.09 -5.62
C ALA A 78 -1.50 3.57 -4.52
N ILE A 79 -1.69 4.88 -4.42
CA ILE A 79 -2.62 5.51 -3.47
C ILE A 79 -4.04 5.00 -3.68
N THR A 80 -4.51 4.98 -4.92
CA THR A 80 -5.88 4.55 -5.26
C THR A 80 -6.12 3.09 -4.86
N HIS A 81 -5.14 2.20 -5.09
CA HIS A 81 -5.24 0.81 -4.66
C HIS A 81 -5.18 0.68 -3.13
N GLY A 82 -4.25 1.37 -2.47
CA GLY A 82 -4.13 1.34 -1.01
C GLY A 82 -5.41 1.82 -0.30
N ILE A 83 -6.03 2.90 -0.79
CA ILE A 83 -7.30 3.40 -0.25
C ILE A 83 -8.44 2.41 -0.49
N CYS A 84 -8.53 1.80 -1.69
CA CYS A 84 -9.58 0.83 -1.99
C CYS A 84 -9.53 -0.37 -1.05
N GLU A 85 -8.34 -0.91 -0.80
CA GLU A 85 -8.13 -2.04 0.10
C GLU A 85 -8.40 -1.66 1.56
N LEU A 86 -7.95 -0.47 2.00
CA LEU A 86 -8.25 0.08 3.33
C LEU A 86 -9.76 0.20 3.57
N LEU A 87 -10.50 0.73 2.58
CA LEU A 87 -11.96 0.81 2.63
C LEU A 87 -12.60 -0.58 2.66
N GLY A 88 -12.07 -1.53 1.89
CA GLY A 88 -12.51 -2.92 1.92
C GLY A 88 -12.38 -3.55 3.31
N ILE A 89 -11.24 -3.38 3.96
CA ILE A 89 -11.02 -3.85 5.34
C ILE A 89 -11.99 -3.19 6.31
N LYS A 90 -12.19 -1.87 6.19
CA LYS A 90 -13.16 -1.14 7.03
C LYS A 90 -14.58 -1.69 6.88
N ILE A 91 -15.03 -1.94 5.65
CA ILE A 91 -16.36 -2.49 5.38
C ILE A 91 -16.50 -3.88 6.02
N VAL A 92 -15.49 -4.74 5.88
CA VAL A 92 -15.49 -6.08 6.50
C VAL A 92 -15.52 -5.99 8.02
N LEU A 93 -14.76 -5.07 8.64
CA LEU A 93 -14.78 -4.87 10.09
C LEU A 93 -16.16 -4.41 10.60
N ILE A 94 -16.83 -3.54 9.85
CA ILE A 94 -18.19 -3.09 10.14
C ILE A 94 -19.18 -4.25 10.02
N ASP A 95 -19.08 -5.06 8.95
CA ASP A 95 -19.99 -6.18 8.69
C ASP A 95 -19.85 -7.30 9.72
N LEU A 96 -18.62 -7.59 10.14
CA LEU A 96 -18.31 -8.54 11.21
C LEU A 96 -18.79 -8.07 12.60
N LYS A 97 -19.38 -6.87 12.70
CA LYS A 97 -19.82 -6.25 13.96
C LYS A 97 -18.75 -6.31 15.02
N VAL A 98 -17.48 -6.16 14.62
CA VAL A 98 -16.37 -6.05 15.56
C VAL A 98 -16.66 -4.80 16.38
N LYS A 99 -17.20 -5.04 17.57
CA LYS A 99 -17.57 -3.99 18.52
C LYS A 99 -16.28 -3.35 18.99
N THR A 100 -16.11 -2.12 18.58
CA THR A 100 -15.35 -1.13 19.34
C THR A 100 -16.05 -0.70 20.61
#